data_AF-A0A1H6XWY9-F1
#
_entry.id   AF-A0A1H6XWY9-F1
#
_cell.length_a   1.000
_cell.length_b   1.000
_cell.length_c   1.000
_cell.angle_alpha   90.00
_cell.angle_beta   90.00
_cell.angle_gamma   90.00
#
_symmetry.space_group_name_H-M   'P 1'
#
loop_
_entity.id
_entity.type
_entity.pdbx_description
1 polymer ?
#
loop_
_entity_poly.entity_id
_entity_poly.type
_entity_poly.pdbx_seq_one_letter_code
_entity_poly.pdbx_strand_id
1 'polypeptide(L)'
;MEQKHRGLVYLFLLLFIGCVDINSDGDFRSRVFTSTNGENIYINTLNWGVTYDKQFTVLTKDPNELRKREDSLFAIKGLEPFVYRFENDTLQIISLEKINIHETFQTIKIKFSVLGNIEYGRIQDSIRQGRSKYRLLSNY
;
A
#
# COMPACT_ATOMS: atom_id res chain seq x y z
N MET A 1 -35.59 -25.63 -46.81
CA MET A 1 -34.91 -24.36 -46.48
C MET A 1 -34.69 -24.34 -44.97
N GLU A 2 -33.59 -24.91 -44.47
CA GLU A 2 -33.48 -25.18 -43.02
C GLU A 2 -32.03 -25.09 -42.51
N GLN A 3 -31.33 -24.02 -42.90
CA GLN A 3 -29.91 -23.87 -42.54
C GLN A 3 -29.48 -22.44 -42.18
N LYS A 4 -30.39 -21.46 -42.13
CA LYS A 4 -30.05 -20.06 -41.84
C LYS A 4 -30.16 -19.65 -40.37
N HIS A 5 -30.87 -20.41 -39.52
CA HIS A 5 -31.11 -20.01 -38.13
C HIS A 5 -30.13 -20.61 -37.12
N ARG A 6 -29.37 -21.65 -37.48
CA ARG A 6 -28.43 -22.32 -36.56
C ARG A 6 -27.14 -21.54 -36.34
N GLY A 7 -26.66 -20.81 -37.35
CA GLY A 7 -25.42 -20.02 -37.24
C GLY A 7 -25.54 -18.80 -36.32
N LEU A 8 -26.73 -18.20 -36.21
CA LEU A 8 -26.96 -17.01 -35.38
C LEU A 8 -26.92 -17.34 -33.88
N VAL A 9 -27.33 -18.56 -33.51
CA VAL A 9 -27.34 -19.01 -32.11
C VAL A 9 -25.91 -19.24 -31.59
N TYR A 10 -25.00 -19.75 -32.43
CA TYR A 10 -23.59 -19.90 -32.06
C TYR A 10 -22.84 -18.56 -31.92
N LEU A 11 -23.23 -17.54 -32.70
CA LEU A 11 -22.65 -16.20 -32.59
C LEU A 11 -23.07 -15.50 -31.29
N PHE A 12 -24.28 -15.77 -30.79
CA PHE A 12 -24.77 -15.21 -29.52
C PHE A 12 -24.17 -15.91 -28.28
N LEU A 13 -23.79 -17.19 -28.40
CA LEU A 13 -23.20 -17.96 -27.29
C LEU A 13 -21.77 -17.53 -26.95
N LEU A 14 -21.04 -16.93 -27.89
CA LEU A 14 -19.67 -16.45 -27.70
C LEU A 14 -19.57 -15.13 -26.93
N LEU A 15 -20.68 -14.41 -26.71
CA LEU A 15 -20.69 -13.13 -25.99
C LEU A 15 -20.71 -13.29 -24.46
N PHE A 16 -20.87 -14.50 -23.93
CA PHE A 16 -20.97 -14.74 -22.48
C PHE A 16 -19.68 -15.26 -21.81
N ILE A 17 -18.58 -15.46 -22.57
CA ILE A 17 -17.31 -15.98 -22.02
C ILE A 17 -16.38 -14.86 -21.51
N GLY A 18 -16.90 -13.64 -21.37
CA GLY A 18 -16.14 -12.47 -20.94
C GLY A 18 -16.38 -12.05 -19.48
N CYS A 19 -16.61 -12.97 -18.55
CA CYS A 19 -16.50 -12.63 -17.13
C CYS A 19 -15.03 -12.83 -16.72
N VAL A 20 -14.22 -11.81 -16.97
CA VAL A 20 -12.90 -11.74 -16.34
C VAL A 20 -13.17 -11.45 -14.86
N ASP A 21 -12.84 -12.40 -13.99
CA ASP A 21 -12.65 -12.12 -12.58
C ASP A 21 -11.50 -11.12 -12.47
N ILE A 22 -11.85 -9.84 -12.57
CA ILE A 22 -10.98 -8.78 -12.09
C ILE A 22 -11.06 -8.95 -10.59
N ASN A 23 -10.13 -9.75 -10.03
CA ASN A 23 -9.89 -9.76 -8.59
C ASN A 23 -9.70 -8.30 -8.17
N SER A 24 -10.77 -7.68 -7.68
CA SER A 24 -10.85 -6.25 -7.40
C SER A 24 -10.19 -5.90 -6.07
N ASP A 25 -9.40 -6.83 -5.53
CA ASP A 25 -8.80 -6.77 -4.21
C ASP A 25 -7.64 -5.77 -4.12
N GLY A 26 -7.28 -5.11 -5.25
CA GLY A 26 -6.22 -4.11 -5.33
C GLY A 26 -4.81 -4.71 -5.27
N ASP A 27 -3.80 -3.86 -5.42
CA ASP A 27 -2.38 -4.22 -5.28
C ASP A 27 -1.97 -4.06 -3.81
N PHE A 28 -1.99 -5.19 -3.08
CA PHE A 28 -1.56 -5.29 -1.70
C PHE A 28 -0.05 -5.54 -1.60
N ARG A 29 0.64 -4.71 -0.83
CA ARG A 29 2.06 -4.81 -0.54
C ARG A 29 2.27 -4.80 0.98
N SER A 30 3.19 -5.60 1.47
CA SER A 30 3.57 -5.62 2.88
C SER A 30 5.08 -5.56 3.04
N ARG A 31 5.54 -4.73 3.97
CA ARG A 31 6.94 -4.66 4.40
C ARG A 31 7.03 -4.92 5.89
N VAL A 32 7.83 -5.90 6.28
CA VAL A 32 8.06 -6.26 7.67
C VAL A 32 9.36 -5.63 8.21
N PHE A 33 9.31 -5.19 9.46
CA PHE A 33 10.48 -4.90 10.27
C PHE A 33 10.40 -5.68 11.57
N THR A 34 11.53 -6.27 11.95
CA THR A 34 11.63 -7.09 13.15
C THR A 34 12.55 -6.39 14.15
N SER A 35 12.07 -6.21 15.37
CA SER A 35 12.87 -5.66 16.46
C SER A 35 13.94 -6.65 16.91
N THR A 36 14.93 -6.16 17.66
CA THR A 36 15.96 -7.01 18.27
C THR A 36 15.39 -8.09 19.20
N ASN A 37 14.17 -7.89 19.72
CA ASN A 37 13.46 -8.84 20.57
C ASN A 37 12.46 -9.73 19.80
N GLY A 38 12.43 -9.64 18.46
CA GLY A 38 11.57 -10.47 17.61
C GLY A 38 10.14 -9.96 17.42
N GLU A 39 9.80 -8.78 17.93
CA GLU A 39 8.49 -8.16 17.64
C GLU A 39 8.47 -7.68 16.19
N ASN A 40 7.38 -7.93 15.48
CA ASN A 40 7.22 -7.51 14.10
C ASN A 40 6.26 -6.31 13.99
N ILE A 41 6.63 -5.36 13.14
CA ILE A 41 5.74 -4.33 12.60
C ILE A 41 5.65 -4.49 11.09
N TYR A 42 4.44 -4.43 10.57
CA TYR A 42 4.16 -4.46 9.14
C TYR A 42 3.70 -3.08 8.69
N ILE A 43 4.25 -2.64 7.56
CA ILE A 43 3.71 -1.54 6.76
C ILE A 43 2.96 -2.20 5.62
N ASN A 44 1.63 -2.24 5.74
CA ASN A 44 0.77 -2.78 4.71
C ASN A 44 0.20 -1.64 3.89
N THR A 45 0.25 -1.77 2.58
CA THR A 45 -0.21 -0.78 1.61
C THR A 45 -1.14 -1.45 0.62
N LEU A 46 -2.28 -0.82 0.36
CA LEU A 46 -3.25 -1.27 -0.63
C LEU A 46 -3.50 -0.15 -1.64
N ASN A 47 -3.07 -0.37 -2.88
CA ASN A 47 -3.41 0.47 -4.01
C ASN A 47 -4.65 -0.07 -4.71
N TRP A 48 -5.64 0.77 -4.97
CA TRP A 48 -6.89 0.35 -5.60
C TRP A 48 -7.48 1.46 -6.47
N GLY A 49 -8.45 1.07 -7.30
CA GLY A 49 -8.97 1.91 -8.38
C GLY A 49 -8.36 1.51 -9.73
N VAL A 50 -9.11 1.73 -10.81
CA VAL A 50 -8.71 1.32 -12.18
C VAL A 50 -7.37 1.96 -12.58
N THR A 51 -7.07 3.14 -12.04
CA THR A 51 -5.84 3.88 -12.28
C THR A 51 -4.87 3.84 -11.10
N TYR A 52 -5.11 3.00 -10.07
CA TYR A 52 -4.34 2.97 -8.82
C TYR A 52 -4.22 4.35 -8.13
N ASP A 53 -5.27 5.16 -8.23
CA ASP A 53 -5.33 6.54 -7.72
C ASP A 53 -5.59 6.60 -6.21
N LYS A 54 -6.02 5.49 -5.61
CA LYS A 54 -6.33 5.43 -4.19
C LYS A 54 -5.37 4.50 -3.49
N GLN A 55 -4.68 5.05 -2.50
CA GLN A 55 -3.82 4.29 -1.61
C GLN A 55 -4.31 4.36 -0.17
N PHE A 56 -4.24 3.21 0.48
CA PHE A 56 -4.33 3.07 1.92
C PHE A 56 -3.03 2.48 2.47
N THR A 57 -2.56 2.97 3.61
CA THR A 57 -1.43 2.37 4.33
C THR A 57 -1.79 2.17 5.80
N VAL A 58 -1.41 1.04 6.40
CA VAL A 58 -1.57 0.78 7.85
C VAL A 58 -0.26 0.27 8.45
N LEU A 59 0.00 0.70 9.68
CA LEU A 59 1.06 0.14 10.53
C LEU A 59 0.42 -0.83 11.52
N THR A 60 0.81 -2.09 11.46
CA THR A 60 0.08 -3.16 12.15
C THR A 60 1.00 -4.28 12.64
N LYS A 61 0.50 -5.12 13.53
CA LYS A 61 1.09 -6.42 13.89
C LYS A 61 0.56 -7.57 13.02
N ASP A 62 -0.56 -7.38 12.33
CA ASP A 62 -1.18 -8.40 11.47
C ASP A 62 -0.67 -8.26 10.02
N PRO A 63 0.06 -9.26 9.47
CA PRO A 63 0.50 -9.23 8.08
C PRO A 63 -0.66 -9.21 7.05
N ASN A 64 -1.90 -9.46 7.48
CA ASN A 64 -3.06 -9.54 6.62
C ASN A 64 -4.03 -8.37 6.74
N GLU A 65 -3.80 -7.44 7.68
CA GLU A 65 -4.64 -6.25 7.79
C GLU A 65 -4.47 -5.39 6.53
N LEU A 66 -5.58 -4.80 6.05
CA LEU A 66 -5.64 -4.02 4.81
C LEU A 66 -5.52 -4.85 3.52
N ARG A 67 -5.64 -6.18 3.59
CA ARG A 67 -5.74 -7.01 2.37
C ARG A 67 -7.03 -6.77 1.60
N LYS A 68 -8.09 -6.35 2.28
CA LYS A 68 -9.36 -5.99 1.64
C LYS A 68 -9.70 -4.54 1.91
N ARG A 69 -10.48 -3.96 1.00
CA ARG A 69 -10.95 -2.56 1.11
C ARG A 69 -11.73 -2.29 2.40
N GLU A 70 -12.49 -3.28 2.86
CA GLU A 70 -13.31 -3.22 4.08
C GLU A 70 -12.46 -3.00 5.34
N ASP A 71 -11.19 -3.39 5.31
CA ASP A 71 -10.25 -3.28 6.44
C ASP A 71 -9.64 -1.86 6.56
N SER A 72 -10.09 -0.90 5.74
CA SER A 72 -9.50 0.46 5.67
C SER A 72 -9.89 1.41 6.81
N LEU A 73 -10.58 0.95 7.85
CA LEU A 73 -11.10 1.79 8.93
C LEU A 73 -10.00 2.59 9.65
N PHE A 74 -8.84 1.97 9.88
CA PHE A 74 -7.68 2.60 10.51
C PHE A 74 -6.56 2.92 9.52
N ALA A 75 -6.85 2.79 8.23
CA ALA A 75 -5.86 3.04 7.21
C ALA A 75 -5.66 4.54 6.98
N ILE A 76 -4.40 4.88 6.80
CA ILE A 76 -3.96 6.22 6.48
C ILE A 76 -4.17 6.39 4.98
N LYS A 77 -5.04 7.33 4.61
CA LYS A 77 -5.42 7.57 3.22
C LYS A 77 -4.43 8.50 2.55
N GLY A 78 -4.03 8.19 1.32
CA GLY A 78 -3.17 9.07 0.54
C GLY A 78 -1.82 9.31 1.20
N LEU A 79 -1.38 8.38 2.04
CA LEU A 79 -0.06 8.43 2.65
C LEU A 79 0.98 8.11 1.59
N GLU A 80 1.15 8.97 0.60
CA GLU A 80 2.19 8.73 -0.36
C GLU A 80 2.67 9.90 -1.21
N PRO A 81 4.00 9.92 -1.50
CA PRO A 81 5.06 9.14 -0.83
C PRO A 81 5.28 9.59 0.60
N PHE A 82 5.54 8.64 1.51
CA PHE A 82 6.19 8.90 2.79
C PHE A 82 7.57 8.23 2.84
N VAL A 83 8.44 8.83 3.64
CA VAL A 83 9.81 8.37 3.83
C VAL A 83 9.92 7.67 5.16
N TYR A 84 10.65 6.56 5.23
CA TYR A 84 10.85 5.85 6.49
C TYR A 84 12.29 5.39 6.68
N ARG A 85 12.62 5.05 7.93
CA ARG A 85 13.84 4.35 8.33
C ARG A 85 13.55 3.50 9.55
N PHE A 86 14.03 2.27 9.55
CA PHE A 86 14.00 1.40 10.72
C PHE A 86 15.41 1.18 11.23
N GLU A 87 15.68 1.58 12.47
CA GLU A 87 16.98 1.43 13.12
C GLU A 87 16.82 1.41 14.64
N ASN A 88 17.56 0.52 15.32
CA ASN A 88 17.56 0.40 16.79
C ASN A 88 16.14 0.32 17.36
N ASP A 89 15.35 -0.62 16.84
CA ASP A 89 13.94 -0.85 17.19
C ASP A 89 13.05 0.38 17.04
N THR A 90 13.48 1.38 16.26
CA THR A 90 12.72 2.60 16.04
C THR A 90 12.35 2.72 14.56
N LEU A 91 11.04 2.71 14.27
CA LEU A 91 10.50 3.09 12.98
C LEU A 91 10.30 4.62 12.96
N GLN A 92 11.12 5.31 12.18
CA GLN A 92 10.98 6.73 11.90
C GLN A 92 10.21 6.91 10.60
N ILE A 93 9.14 7.69 10.63
CA ILE A 93 8.32 8.02 9.48
C ILE A 93 8.30 9.55 9.30
N ILE A 94 8.54 9.97 8.07
CA ILE A 94 8.53 11.36 7.64
C ILE A 94 7.45 11.52 6.58
N SER A 95 6.56 12.48 6.80
CA SER A 95 5.41 12.76 5.94
C SER A 95 5.17 14.27 5.81
N LEU A 96 4.36 14.63 4.82
CA LEU A 96 3.87 16.02 4.64
C LEU A 96 2.70 16.35 5.57
N GLU A 97 1.99 15.32 6.04
CA GLU A 97 0.81 15.46 6.88
C GLU A 97 0.92 14.62 8.15
N LYS A 98 0.16 15.00 9.18
CA LYS A 98 0.13 14.25 10.44
C LYS A 98 -0.60 12.93 10.22
N ILE A 99 -0.02 11.87 10.78
CA ILE A 99 -0.54 10.52 10.71
C ILE A 99 -1.06 10.13 12.10
N ASN A 100 -2.19 9.44 12.14
CA ASN A 100 -2.65 8.78 13.35
C ASN A 100 -2.35 7.28 13.25
N ILE A 101 -1.73 6.71 14.28
CA ILE A 101 -1.63 5.25 14.40
C ILE A 101 -2.50 4.78 15.53
N HIS A 102 -3.22 3.69 15.30
CA HIS A 102 -4.07 3.05 16.29
C HIS A 102 -3.38 1.86 16.97
N GLU A 103 -2.34 1.29 16.36
CA GLU A 103 -1.58 0.17 16.91
C GLU A 103 -0.47 0.62 17.88
N THR A 104 -0.21 -0.20 18.90
CA THR A 104 0.85 0.03 19.89
C THR A 104 1.83 -1.13 19.90
N PHE A 105 3.12 -0.87 20.10
CA PHE A 105 4.15 -1.90 20.05
C PHE A 105 4.91 -1.92 21.38
N GLN A 106 5.30 -3.12 21.83
CA GLN A 106 5.95 -3.32 23.12
C GLN A 106 7.43 -2.90 23.09
N THR A 107 8.11 -3.24 22.00
CA THR A 107 9.57 -3.07 21.84
C THR A 107 9.89 -2.08 20.74
N ILE A 108 9.05 -2.00 19.71
CA ILE A 108 9.21 -1.07 18.60
C ILE A 108 8.72 0.32 18.99
N LYS A 109 9.56 1.33 18.81
CA LYS A 109 9.20 2.74 18.96
C LYS A 109 8.85 3.33 17.61
N ILE A 110 7.75 4.07 17.53
CA ILE A 110 7.40 4.78 16.29
C ILE A 110 7.57 6.28 16.52
N LYS A 111 8.31 6.94 15.62
CA LYS A 111 8.55 8.38 15.63
C LYS A 111 8.06 8.98 14.33
N PHE A 112 7.29 10.05 14.44
CA PHE A 112 6.80 10.80 13.29
C PHE A 112 7.43 12.17 13.24
N SER A 113 7.72 12.62 12.02
CA SER A 113 8.09 14.00 11.75
C SER A 113 7.32 14.50 10.55
N VAL A 114 6.53 15.55 10.77
CA VAL A 114 5.84 16.26 9.70
C VAL A 114 6.79 17.34 9.20
N LEU A 115 7.08 17.33 7.90
CA LEU A 115 7.97 18.30 7.26
C LEU A 115 7.23 19.13 6.22
N GLY A 116 7.73 20.35 5.99
CA GLY A 116 7.29 21.17 4.87
C GLY A 116 7.76 20.59 3.53
N ASN A 117 7.14 21.04 2.44
CA ASN A 117 7.44 20.57 1.09
C ASN A 117 8.93 20.67 0.71
N ILE A 118 9.60 21.75 1.14
CA ILE A 118 11.02 21.99 0.82
C ILE A 118 11.91 20.99 1.54
N GLU A 119 11.74 20.81 2.84
CA GLU A 119 12.51 19.87 3.64
C GLU A 119 12.26 18.43 3.19
N TYR A 120 10.99 18.11 2.91
CA TYR A 120 10.59 16.81 2.41
C TYR A 120 11.24 16.49 1.05
N GLY A 121 11.19 17.44 0.11
CA GLY A 121 11.83 17.31 -1.21
C GLY A 121 13.35 17.09 -1.12
N ARG A 122 14.04 17.81 -0.22
CA ARG A 122 15.48 17.58 0.02
C ARG A 122 15.79 16.16 0.48
N ILE A 123 14.94 15.58 1.33
CA ILE A 123 15.12 14.19 1.76
C ILE A 123 14.91 13.25 0.59
N GLN A 124 13.87 13.44 -0.22
CA GLN A 124 13.62 12.63 -1.40
C GLN A 124 14.80 12.69 -2.39
N ASP A 125 15.34 13.89 -2.65
CA ASP A 125 16.52 14.07 -3.51
C ASP A 125 17.74 13.33 -2.96
N SER A 126 17.97 13.40 -1.64
CA SER A 126 19.06 12.68 -0.99
C SER A 126 18.92 11.15 -1.11
N ILE A 127 17.68 10.64 -1.08
CA ILE A 127 17.37 9.22 -1.30
C ILE A 127 17.68 8.85 -2.75
N ARG A 128 17.19 9.64 -3.73
CA ARG A 128 17.44 9.41 -5.17
C ARG A 128 18.93 9.41 -5.52
N GLN A 129 19.71 10.22 -4.83
CA GLN A 129 21.16 10.31 -5.02
C GLN A 129 21.94 9.22 -4.25
N GLY A 130 21.27 8.34 -3.52
CA GLY A 130 21.89 7.27 -2.73
C GLY A 130 22.66 7.74 -1.49
N ARG A 131 22.41 8.97 -1.03
CA ARG A 131 23.13 9.59 0.11
C ARG A 131 22.37 9.49 1.43
N SER A 132 21.12 9.04 1.38
CA SER A 132 20.23 8.98 2.54
C SER A 132 20.22 7.61 3.19
N LYS A 133 20.11 7.58 4.52
CA LYS A 133 19.79 6.37 5.29
C LYS A 133 18.28 6.07 5.30
N TYR A 134 17.47 7.01 4.83
CA TYR A 134 16.04 6.82 4.67
C TYR A 134 15.73 6.11 3.36
N ARG A 135 14.54 5.52 3.31
CA ARG A 135 14.01 4.86 2.13
C ARG A 135 12.66 5.45 1.79
N LEU A 136 12.41 5.59 0.50
CA LEU A 136 11.07 5.87 0.01
C LEU A 136 10.29 4.56 0.05
N LEU A 137 9.07 4.58 0.58
CA LEU A 137 8.12 3.52 0.25
C LEU A 137 7.66 3.82 -1.19
N SER A 138 8.05 2.96 -2.12
CA SER A 138 7.90 3.19 -3.57
C SER A 138 6.94 2.17 -4.19
N ASN A 139 6.07 2.65 -5.09
CA ASN A 139 5.00 1.90 -5.78
C ASN A 139 5.37 1.53 -7.21
N TYR A 140 6.52 0.89 -7.36
CA TYR A 140 6.80 0.19 -8.61
C TYR A 140 6.74 -1.29 -8.29
#